data_AF-A0A1B6BFL5-F1
#
_entry.id   AF-A0A1B6BFL5-F1
#
_cell.length_a   1.000
_cell.length_b   1.000
_cell.length_c   1.000
_cell.angle_alpha   90.00
_cell.angle_beta   90.00
_cell.angle_gamma   90.00
#
_symmetry.space_group_name_H-M   'P 1'
#
loop_
_entity.id
_entity.type
_entity.pdbx_description
1 polymer ?
#
loop_
_entity_poly.entity_id
_entity_poly.type
_entity_poly.pdbx_seq_one_letter_code
_entity_poly.pdbx_strand_id
1 'polypeptide(L)'
;MKNKLVITDRKIHKVSVVNQSIEHLWWLWTTHEGLRKLFGADNRVELEPFGAFEIYFNENEASGNQGSESCQILSYLPYEMLSFTWNAPPYNTVVRNHAYKTWVVVKFKEVNNGYTAVTLTHLGWPAGEAWDEALTYFEKTWGTVMKRMETISADTVDPSSFFIKDQDGKMIAIT
;
A
#
# COMPACT_ATOMS: atom_id res chain seq x y z
N MET A 1 21.45 -17.21 -20.89
CA MET A 1 19.98 -17.16 -20.70
C MET A 1 19.74 -16.60 -19.30
N LYS A 2 19.04 -15.47 -19.15
CA LYS A 2 18.70 -14.97 -17.81
C LYS A 2 17.76 -16.00 -17.16
N ASN A 3 18.10 -16.49 -15.97
CA ASN A 3 17.22 -17.38 -15.21
C ASN A 3 15.86 -16.69 -15.07
N LYS A 4 14.82 -17.26 -15.67
CA LYS A 4 13.46 -16.74 -15.60
C LYS A 4 12.94 -17.01 -14.20
N LEU A 5 12.50 -15.97 -13.49
CA LEU A 5 11.82 -16.15 -12.20
C LEU A 5 10.58 -17.03 -12.40
N VAL A 6 10.45 -18.07 -11.59
CA VAL A 6 9.25 -18.90 -11.53
C VAL A 6 8.33 -18.31 -10.47
N ILE A 7 7.30 -17.58 -10.90
CA ILE A 7 6.29 -17.01 -10.02
C ILE A 7 5.35 -18.13 -9.54
N THR A 8 5.12 -18.18 -8.24
CA THR A 8 4.26 -19.15 -7.56
C THR A 8 2.84 -18.61 -7.36
N ASP A 9 1.91 -19.46 -6.93
CA ASP A 9 0.54 -19.09 -6.55
C ASP A 9 0.40 -18.61 -5.10
N ARG A 10 1.53 -18.57 -4.36
CA ARG A 10 1.57 -18.10 -2.98
C ARG A 10 1.11 -16.65 -2.90
N LYS A 11 0.43 -16.33 -1.81
CA LYS A 11 -0.10 -15.00 -1.55
C LYS A 11 -0.28 -14.76 -0.06
N ILE A 12 -0.11 -13.52 0.34
CA ILE A 12 -0.60 -13.03 1.64
C ILE A 12 -1.99 -12.48 1.38
N HIS A 13 -2.98 -12.86 2.19
CA HIS A 13 -4.35 -12.40 2.04
C HIS A 13 -4.92 -11.99 3.39
N LYS A 14 -5.33 -10.73 3.49
CA LYS A 14 -5.88 -10.14 4.71
C LYS A 14 -7.19 -9.43 4.37
N VAL A 15 -8.19 -9.60 5.24
CA VAL A 15 -9.49 -8.96 5.12
C VAL A 15 -9.82 -8.31 6.46
N SER A 16 -10.29 -7.07 6.42
CA SER A 16 -10.87 -6.38 7.58
C SER A 16 -12.16 -5.68 7.17
N VAL A 17 -13.14 -5.65 8.08
CA VAL A 17 -14.38 -4.89 7.92
C VAL A 17 -14.36 -3.82 8.99
N VAL A 18 -14.29 -2.56 8.58
CA VAL A 18 -14.06 -1.42 9.46
C VAL A 18 -15.24 -0.46 9.41
N ASN A 19 -15.57 0.14 10.54
CA ASN A 19 -16.64 1.14 10.66
C ASN A 19 -16.15 2.51 10.18
N GLN A 20 -15.76 2.59 8.90
CA GLN A 20 -15.26 3.79 8.25
C GLN A 20 -15.72 3.84 6.81
N SER A 21 -15.99 5.05 6.32
CA SER A 21 -16.42 5.26 4.96
C SER A 21 -15.32 4.88 3.96
N ILE A 22 -15.74 4.55 2.74
CA ILE A 22 -14.83 4.15 1.68
C ILE A 22 -13.90 5.30 1.28
N GLU A 23 -14.36 6.54 1.37
CA GLU A 23 -13.58 7.74 1.08
C GLU A 23 -12.43 7.93 2.07
N HIS A 24 -12.69 7.70 3.36
CA HIS A 24 -11.65 7.79 4.37
C HIS A 24 -10.58 6.72 4.19
N LEU A 25 -10.98 5.48 3.88
CA LEU A 25 -10.04 4.39 3.65
C LEU A 25 -9.27 4.55 2.35
N TRP A 26 -9.93 5.04 1.30
CA TRP A 26 -9.26 5.42 0.07
C TRP A 26 -8.18 6.47 0.37
N TRP A 27 -8.54 7.56 1.04
CA TRP A 27 -7.62 8.62 1.44
C TRP A 27 -6.43 8.11 2.27
N LEU A 28 -6.66 7.18 3.21
CA LEU A 28 -5.60 6.55 4.01
C LEU A 28 -4.54 5.84 3.16
N TRP A 29 -4.94 5.27 2.02
CA TRP A 29 -4.07 4.50 1.15
C TRP A 29 -3.49 5.30 -0.02
N THR A 30 -4.04 6.47 -0.35
CA THR A 30 -3.72 7.18 -1.60
C THR A 30 -3.17 8.58 -1.43
N THR A 31 -3.12 9.09 -0.19
CA THR A 31 -2.60 10.43 0.10
C THR A 31 -1.39 10.40 1.00
N HIS A 32 -0.58 11.46 0.92
CA HIS A 32 0.59 11.62 1.78
C HIS A 32 0.24 11.55 3.28
N GLU A 33 -0.75 12.36 3.72
CA GLU A 33 -1.16 12.35 5.13
C GLU A 33 -1.82 11.04 5.54
N GLY A 34 -2.58 10.42 4.63
CA GLY A 34 -3.18 9.12 4.86
C GLY A 34 -2.14 8.04 5.12
N LEU A 35 -1.17 7.90 4.21
CA LEU A 35 -0.08 6.93 4.33
C LEU A 35 0.79 7.23 5.54
N ARG A 36 1.02 8.51 5.87
CA ARG A 36 1.74 8.90 7.08
C ARG A 36 1.04 8.42 8.35
N LYS A 37 -0.29 8.56 8.42
CA LYS A 37 -1.07 8.02 9.54
C LYS A 37 -1.07 6.48 9.56
N LEU A 38 -1.20 5.84 8.39
CA LEU A 38 -1.31 4.39 8.25
C LEU A 38 0.01 3.66 8.55
N PHE A 39 1.12 4.14 8.00
CA PHE A 39 2.44 3.51 8.18
C PHE A 39 3.24 4.11 9.33
N GLY A 40 2.92 5.35 9.75
CA GLY A 40 3.66 6.05 10.81
C GLY A 40 5.05 6.50 10.39
N ALA A 41 5.24 6.70 9.09
CA ALA A 41 6.48 7.09 8.47
C ALA A 41 6.19 8.14 7.40
N ASP A 42 7.16 9.00 7.12
CA ASP A 42 7.03 9.90 5.98
C ASP A 42 6.97 9.13 4.66
N ASN A 43 6.43 9.76 3.61
CA ASN A 43 6.22 9.07 2.34
C ASN A 43 6.15 10.01 1.14
N ARG A 44 6.37 9.44 -0.05
CA ARG A 44 6.06 10.04 -1.33
C ARG A 44 5.07 9.15 -2.07
N VAL A 45 3.88 9.70 -2.33
CA VAL A 45 2.85 9.05 -3.13
C VAL A 45 2.39 9.95 -4.25
N GLU A 46 2.31 9.39 -5.45
CA GLU A 46 1.79 10.03 -6.66
C GLU A 46 0.72 9.09 -7.23
N LEU A 47 -0.54 9.49 -7.10
CA LEU A 47 -1.70 8.69 -7.50
C LEU A 47 -1.91 8.74 -9.02
N GLU A 48 -0.98 8.14 -9.75
CA GLU A 48 -1.01 7.96 -11.19
C GLU A 48 -0.31 6.63 -11.55
N PRO A 49 -0.62 6.00 -12.69
CA PRO A 49 0.10 4.79 -13.09
C PRO A 49 1.61 5.06 -13.19
N PHE A 50 2.39 4.22 -12.52
CA PHE A 50 3.86 4.32 -12.37
C PHE A 50 4.35 5.50 -11.50
N GLY A 51 3.45 6.26 -10.88
CA GLY A 51 3.79 7.25 -9.86
C GLY A 51 4.39 6.59 -8.62
N ALA A 52 5.11 7.37 -7.81
CA ALA A 52 5.75 6.89 -6.58
C ALA A 52 4.74 6.29 -5.58
N PHE A 53 5.17 5.22 -4.90
CA PHE A 53 4.53 4.66 -3.70
C PHE A 53 5.62 4.28 -2.69
N GLU A 54 6.24 5.29 -2.09
CA GLU A 54 7.46 5.17 -1.29
C GLU A 54 7.18 5.53 0.16
N ILE A 55 7.49 4.63 1.09
CA ILE A 55 7.37 4.82 2.55
C ILE A 55 8.77 4.80 3.15
N TYR A 56 9.12 5.80 3.96
CA TYR A 56 10.45 6.00 4.53
C TYR A 56 10.50 5.57 6.00
N PHE A 57 10.65 4.26 6.25
CA PHE A 57 10.63 3.67 7.59
C PHE A 57 11.84 4.02 8.46
N ASN A 58 12.99 4.34 7.88
CA ASN A 58 14.19 4.74 8.61
C ASN A 58 14.94 5.86 7.86
N GLU A 59 14.63 7.11 8.19
CA GLU A 59 15.24 8.30 7.57
C GLU A 59 16.73 8.47 7.90
N ASN A 60 17.25 7.75 8.91
CA ASN A 60 18.69 7.77 9.23
C ASN A 60 19.54 6.92 8.25
N GLU A 61 18.91 6.08 7.42
CA GLU A 61 19.60 5.33 6.38
C GLU A 61 19.90 6.22 5.17
N ALA A 62 20.88 5.80 4.37
CA ALA A 62 21.14 6.44 3.09
C ALA A 62 19.92 6.33 2.16
N SER A 63 19.68 7.36 1.36
CA SER A 63 18.68 7.32 0.30
C SER A 63 18.89 6.09 -0.60
N GLY A 64 17.79 5.43 -0.94
CA GLY A 64 17.70 4.12 -1.55
C GLY A 64 17.42 2.99 -0.55
N ASN A 65 17.71 3.21 0.75
CA ASN A 65 17.58 2.21 1.82
C ASN A 65 16.64 2.63 2.97
N GLN A 66 15.97 3.78 2.88
CA GLN A 66 15.11 4.31 3.94
C GLN A 66 13.79 3.55 4.06
N GLY A 67 13.37 2.85 3.00
CA GLY A 67 12.20 1.96 3.06
C GLY A 67 11.80 1.41 1.70
N SER A 68 10.58 1.73 1.25
CA SER A 68 10.02 1.19 0.00
C SER A 68 10.37 2.00 -1.25
N GLU A 69 11.48 2.74 -1.23
CA GLU A 69 11.97 3.53 -2.37
C GLU A 69 12.01 2.72 -3.68
N SER A 70 11.66 3.38 -4.79
CA SER A 70 11.40 2.82 -6.12
C SER A 70 10.16 1.93 -6.26
N CYS A 71 9.32 1.83 -5.24
CA CYS A 71 7.99 1.23 -5.39
C CYS A 71 7.04 2.22 -6.07
N GLN A 72 6.15 1.70 -6.91
CA GLN A 72 5.30 2.50 -7.77
C GLN A 72 3.86 1.99 -7.76
N ILE A 73 2.91 2.89 -7.98
CA ILE A 73 1.53 2.56 -8.33
C ILE A 73 1.54 1.79 -9.66
N LEU A 74 0.78 0.70 -9.73
CA LEU A 74 0.60 -0.11 -10.94
C LEU A 74 -0.70 0.25 -11.65
N SER A 75 -1.78 0.32 -10.89
CA SER A 75 -3.12 0.67 -11.38
C SER A 75 -4.03 0.98 -10.19
N TYR A 76 -5.09 1.73 -10.46
CA TYR A 76 -6.11 2.03 -9.47
C TYR A 76 -7.46 2.22 -10.16
N LEU A 77 -8.51 1.97 -9.38
CA LEU A 77 -9.89 2.34 -9.69
C LEU A 77 -10.41 3.05 -8.43
N PRO A 78 -10.69 4.36 -8.50
CA PRO A 78 -11.08 5.13 -7.33
C PRO A 78 -12.18 4.46 -6.53
N TYR A 79 -11.99 4.37 -5.21
CA TYR A 79 -12.91 3.74 -4.25
C TYR A 79 -13.14 2.24 -4.44
N GLU A 80 -12.38 1.56 -5.29
CA GLU A 80 -12.56 0.13 -5.53
C GLU A 80 -11.27 -0.65 -5.38
N MET A 81 -10.16 -0.13 -5.92
CA MET A 81 -8.90 -0.87 -5.97
C MET A 81 -7.69 0.05 -6.10
N LEU A 82 -6.63 -0.29 -5.37
CA LEU A 82 -5.29 0.26 -5.52
C LEU A 82 -4.30 -0.89 -5.67
N SER A 83 -3.34 -0.77 -6.58
CA SER A 83 -2.25 -1.73 -6.69
C SER A 83 -0.91 -1.03 -6.86
N PHE A 84 0.13 -1.61 -6.25
CA PHE A 84 1.47 -1.05 -6.25
C PHE A 84 2.52 -2.16 -6.13
N THR A 85 3.73 -1.90 -6.63
CA THR A 85 4.87 -2.80 -6.42
C THR A 85 5.35 -2.73 -4.98
N TRP A 86 5.99 -3.78 -4.48
CA TRP A 86 6.56 -3.81 -3.14
C TRP A 86 7.91 -4.53 -3.12
N ASN A 87 8.88 -3.95 -2.43
CA ASN A 87 10.24 -4.48 -2.25
C ASN A 87 10.38 -5.17 -0.88
N ALA A 88 11.51 -5.86 -0.66
CA ALA A 88 11.81 -6.51 0.61
C ALA A 88 12.35 -5.52 1.66
N PRO A 89 12.35 -5.89 2.96
CA PRO A 89 13.03 -5.10 3.99
C PRO A 89 14.56 -5.07 3.78
N PRO A 90 15.28 -4.08 4.34
CA PRO A 90 16.73 -3.88 4.11
C PRO A 90 17.62 -5.08 4.44
N TYR A 91 17.25 -5.88 5.46
CA TYR A 91 18.04 -7.04 5.86
C TYR A 91 17.95 -8.21 4.87
N ASN A 92 16.89 -8.30 4.05
CA ASN A 92 16.76 -9.31 3.01
C ASN A 92 17.36 -8.78 1.70
N THR A 93 18.68 -8.67 1.69
CA THR A 93 19.45 -8.02 0.62
C THR A 93 19.30 -8.72 -0.73
N VAL A 94 19.11 -10.04 -0.74
CA VAL A 94 18.90 -10.84 -1.95
C VAL A 94 17.64 -10.39 -2.68
N VAL A 95 16.52 -10.26 -1.98
CA VAL A 95 15.27 -9.78 -2.59
C VAL A 95 15.30 -8.26 -2.80
N ARG A 96 15.83 -7.50 -1.83
CA ARG A 96 15.86 -6.02 -1.89
C ARG A 96 16.60 -5.50 -3.11
N ASN A 97 17.73 -6.11 -3.45
CA ASN A 97 18.59 -5.68 -4.55
C ASN A 97 18.20 -6.31 -5.90
N HIS A 98 17.12 -7.09 -5.93
CA HIS A 98 16.63 -7.69 -7.15
C HIS A 98 15.78 -6.69 -7.95
N ALA A 99 15.91 -6.70 -9.29
CA ALA A 99 15.17 -5.78 -10.16
C ALA A 99 13.64 -6.01 -10.15
N TYR A 100 13.24 -7.27 -9.97
CA TYR A 100 11.84 -7.66 -9.80
C TYR A 100 11.32 -7.30 -8.42
N LYS A 101 10.12 -6.70 -8.38
CA LYS A 101 9.34 -6.42 -7.18
C LYS A 101 8.05 -7.24 -7.20
N THR A 102 7.65 -7.71 -6.03
CA THR A 102 6.29 -8.24 -5.82
C THR A 102 5.26 -7.12 -5.97
N TRP A 103 3.96 -7.44 -5.89
CA TRP A 103 2.92 -6.40 -5.90
C TRP A 103 1.82 -6.66 -4.88
N VAL A 104 1.20 -5.59 -4.44
CA VAL A 104 0.08 -5.59 -3.51
C VAL A 104 -1.15 -5.06 -4.23
N VAL A 105 -2.30 -5.67 -3.96
CA VAL A 105 -3.61 -5.21 -4.39
C VAL A 105 -4.46 -4.98 -3.16
N VAL A 106 -4.90 -3.76 -2.94
CA VAL A 106 -5.86 -3.36 -1.92
C VAL A 106 -7.20 -3.14 -2.61
N LYS A 107 -8.25 -3.80 -2.14
CA LYS A 107 -9.62 -3.63 -2.64
C LYS A 107 -10.51 -3.08 -1.54
N PHE A 108 -11.40 -2.19 -1.93
CA PHE A 108 -12.38 -1.57 -1.06
C PHE A 108 -13.78 -1.99 -1.52
N LYS A 109 -14.67 -2.27 -0.59
CA LYS A 109 -16.06 -2.59 -0.89
C LYS A 109 -16.96 -2.11 0.24
N GLU A 110 -17.89 -1.21 -0.06
CA GLU A 110 -18.94 -0.85 0.89
C GLU A 110 -19.77 -2.08 1.25
N VAL A 111 -20.06 -2.23 2.55
CA VAL A 111 -20.90 -3.31 3.06
C VAL A 111 -22.28 -2.76 3.39
N ASN A 112 -22.38 -1.88 4.40
CA ASN A 112 -23.58 -1.13 4.80
C ASN A 112 -23.25 -0.15 5.94
N ASN A 113 -24.11 0.83 6.22
CA ASN A 113 -24.08 1.68 7.44
C ASN A 113 -22.71 2.31 7.76
N GLY A 114 -21.95 2.74 6.75
CA GLY A 114 -20.61 3.31 6.94
C GLY A 114 -19.50 2.28 7.21
N TYR A 115 -19.78 0.98 7.05
CA TYR A 115 -18.78 -0.07 7.08
C TYR A 115 -18.24 -0.37 5.68
N THR A 116 -16.92 -0.51 5.61
CA THR A 116 -16.20 -0.87 4.39
C THR A 116 -15.33 -2.09 4.64
N ALA A 117 -15.38 -3.06 3.72
CA ALA A 117 -14.47 -4.17 3.68
C ALA A 117 -13.19 -3.78 2.90
N VAL A 118 -12.04 -3.95 3.53
CA VAL A 118 -10.72 -3.79 2.90
C VAL A 118 -10.06 -5.15 2.76
N THR A 119 -9.69 -5.50 1.55
CA THR A 119 -8.98 -6.74 1.23
C THR A 119 -7.60 -6.42 0.69
N LEU A 120 -6.55 -6.82 1.41
CA LEU A 120 -5.17 -6.71 0.97
C LEU A 120 -4.69 -8.08 0.49
N THR A 121 -4.16 -8.13 -0.73
CA THR A 121 -3.52 -9.33 -1.28
C THR A 121 -2.13 -9.01 -1.81
N HIS A 122 -1.09 -9.62 -1.24
CA HIS A 122 0.30 -9.49 -1.69
C HIS A 122 0.68 -10.70 -2.52
N LEU A 123 1.01 -10.45 -3.78
CA LEU A 123 1.15 -11.43 -4.86
C LEU A 123 2.54 -11.35 -5.49
N GLY A 124 2.79 -12.27 -6.43
CA GLY A 124 3.97 -12.21 -7.28
C GLY A 124 5.22 -12.84 -6.67
N TRP A 125 5.06 -13.79 -5.76
CA TRP A 125 6.17 -14.43 -5.06
C TRP A 125 6.91 -15.43 -5.95
N PRO A 126 8.18 -15.20 -6.31
CA PRO A 126 9.02 -16.21 -6.93
C PRO A 126 9.29 -17.38 -5.96
N ALA A 127 9.73 -18.51 -6.50
CA ALA A 127 10.28 -19.60 -5.70
C ALA A 127 11.69 -19.25 -5.15
N GLY A 128 12.02 -19.74 -3.96
CA GLY A 128 13.36 -19.66 -3.37
C GLY A 128 13.37 -19.12 -1.94
N GLU A 129 14.29 -19.62 -1.13
CA GLU A 129 14.37 -19.36 0.32
C GLU A 129 14.35 -17.87 0.69
N ALA A 130 15.10 -17.03 -0.03
CA ALA A 130 15.10 -15.58 0.22
C ALA A 130 13.70 -14.94 0.02
N TRP A 131 12.90 -15.43 -0.93
CA TRP A 131 11.52 -14.98 -1.13
C TRP A 131 10.58 -15.52 -0.06
N ASP A 132 10.86 -16.71 0.48
CA ASP A 132 10.08 -17.35 1.55
C ASP A 132 10.24 -16.58 2.87
N GLU A 133 11.45 -16.13 3.17
CA GLU A 133 11.74 -15.26 4.30
C GLU A 133 11.01 -13.92 4.19
N ALA A 134 11.06 -13.29 3.01
CA ALA A 134 10.37 -12.03 2.75
C ALA A 134 8.84 -12.20 2.90
N LEU A 135 8.28 -13.28 2.35
CA LEU A 135 6.86 -13.61 2.51
C LEU A 135 6.48 -13.76 3.99
N THR A 136 7.27 -14.51 4.76
CA THR A 136 7.03 -14.72 6.19
C THR A 136 7.08 -13.42 6.99
N TYR A 137 7.98 -12.52 6.64
CA TYR A 137 8.04 -11.19 7.23
C TYR A 137 6.77 -10.39 6.91
N PHE A 138 6.39 -10.29 5.64
CA PHE A 138 5.24 -9.47 5.24
C PHE A 138 3.90 -10.02 5.71
N GLU A 139 3.79 -11.34 5.92
CA GLU A 139 2.59 -11.95 6.53
C GLU A 139 2.27 -11.31 7.89
N LYS A 140 3.32 -11.01 8.67
CA LYS A 140 3.21 -10.33 9.97
C LYS A 140 3.05 -8.83 9.80
N THR A 141 3.89 -8.19 8.98
CA THR A 141 3.90 -6.73 8.79
C THR A 141 2.57 -6.21 8.25
N TRP A 142 1.98 -6.87 7.26
CA TRP A 142 0.65 -6.48 6.77
C TRP A 142 -0.43 -6.67 7.82
N GLY A 143 -0.31 -7.68 8.69
CA GLY A 143 -1.21 -7.83 9.84
C GLY A 143 -1.18 -6.61 10.78
N THR A 144 0.01 -6.05 11.02
CA THR A 144 0.16 -4.81 11.81
C THR A 144 -0.44 -3.60 11.12
N VAL A 145 -0.21 -3.44 9.81
CA VAL A 145 -0.78 -2.34 9.02
C VAL A 145 -2.31 -2.39 9.01
N MET A 146 -2.91 -3.58 8.77
CA MET A 146 -4.37 -3.76 8.77
C MET A 146 -4.97 -3.44 10.14
N LYS A 147 -4.34 -3.89 11.23
CA LYS A 147 -4.78 -3.54 12.60
C LYS A 147 -4.67 -2.04 12.88
N ARG A 148 -3.62 -1.38 12.39
CA ARG A 148 -3.48 0.07 12.57
C ARG A 148 -4.56 0.83 11.83
N MET A 149 -4.87 0.44 10.58
CA MET A 149 -5.97 1.01 9.80
C MET A 149 -7.30 0.97 10.57
N GLU A 150 -7.61 -0.16 11.23
CA GLU A 150 -8.83 -0.31 12.05
C GLU A 150 -8.95 0.72 13.18
N THR A 151 -7.84 1.30 13.63
CA THR A 151 -7.80 2.24 14.77
C THR A 151 -7.76 3.73 14.39
N ILE A 152 -7.51 4.08 13.12
CA ILE A 152 -7.35 5.48 12.71
C ILE A 152 -8.73 6.10 12.50
N SER A 153 -9.24 6.90 13.44
CA SER A 153 -10.56 7.53 13.29
C SER A 153 -10.56 8.68 12.26
N ALA A 154 -11.63 8.71 11.45
CA ALA A 154 -11.96 9.80 10.54
C ALA A 154 -12.24 11.14 11.25
N ASP A 155 -12.64 11.13 12.52
CA ASP A 155 -12.99 12.34 13.29
C ASP A 155 -11.82 13.31 13.45
N THR A 156 -10.60 12.85 13.17
CA THR A 156 -9.36 13.64 13.26
C THR A 156 -8.88 14.17 11.90
N VAL A 157 -9.69 14.02 10.86
CA VAL A 157 -9.35 14.36 9.47
C VAL A 157 -10.40 15.34 8.95
N ASP A 158 -9.94 16.46 8.36
CA ASP A 158 -10.83 17.40 7.69
C ASP A 158 -11.51 16.69 6.51
N PRO A 159 -12.86 16.60 6.46
CA PRO A 159 -13.56 15.97 5.35
C PRO A 159 -13.23 16.57 3.98
N SER A 160 -12.80 17.84 3.93
CA SER A 160 -12.37 18.48 2.67
C SER A 160 -11.13 17.81 2.07
N SER A 161 -10.30 17.16 2.91
CA SER A 161 -9.09 16.46 2.48
C SER A 161 -9.37 15.18 1.68
N PHE A 162 -10.62 14.70 1.63
CA PHE A 162 -11.02 13.60 0.77
C PHE A 162 -11.30 14.04 -0.67
N PHE A 163 -11.26 15.35 -0.94
CA PHE A 163 -11.65 15.94 -2.20
C PHE A 163 -10.59 16.92 -2.72
N ILE A 164 -10.42 16.99 -4.04
CA ILE A 164 -9.66 18.02 -4.75
C ILE A 164 -10.62 18.87 -5.59
N LYS A 165 -10.21 20.08 -5.95
CA LYS A 165 -10.97 20.88 -6.91
C LYS A 165 -10.56 20.49 -8.33
N ASP A 166 -11.54 20.24 -9.18
CA ASP A 166 -11.31 20.14 -10.62
C ASP A 166 -11.02 21.53 -11.23
N GLN A 167 -10.82 21.55 -12.55
CA GLN A 167 -10.49 22.74 -13.33
C GLN A 167 -11.57 23.84 -13.22
N ASP A 168 -12.81 23.46 -12.89
CA ASP A 168 -13.97 24.32 -12.75
C ASP A 168 -14.25 24.68 -11.27
N GLY A 169 -13.37 24.26 -10.36
CA GLY A 169 -13.48 24.53 -8.93
C GLY A 169 -14.46 23.63 -8.18
N LYS A 170 -15.00 22.58 -8.83
CA LYS A 170 -15.90 21.61 -8.22
C LYS A 170 -15.10 20.62 -7.39
N MET A 171 -15.59 20.33 -6.19
CA MET A 171 -15.00 19.28 -5.35
C MET A 171 -15.25 17.91 -5.99
N ILE A 172 -14.18 17.25 -6.41
CA ILE A 172 -14.16 15.86 -6.86
C ILE A 172 -13.36 15.06 -5.84
N ALA A 173 -13.81 13.84 -5.56
CA ALA A 173 -13.16 12.99 -4.58
C ALA A 173 -11.75 12.62 -5.10
N ILE A 174 -10.74 12.48 -4.24
CA ILE A 174 -9.35 12.19 -4.65
C ILE A 174 -9.35 10.92 -5.51
N THR A 175 -9.04 11.05 -6.79
CA THR A 175 -8.94 9.92 -7.74
C THR A 175 -7.51 9.64 -8.10
#